data_AF-A0A6A6KRD2-F1
#
_entry.id   AF-A0A6A6KRD2-F1
#
_cell.length_a   1.000
_cell.length_b   1.000
_cell.length_c   1.000
_cell.angle_alpha   90.00
_cell.angle_beta   90.00
_cell.angle_gamma   90.00
#
_symmetry.space_group_name_H-M   'P 1'
#
loop_
_entity.id
_entity.type
_entity.pdbx_description
1 polymer ?
#
loop_
_entity_poly.entity_id
_entity_poly.type
_entity_poly.pdbx_seq_one_letter_code
_entity_poly.pdbx_strand_id
1 'polypeptide(L)'
;MDLSTWNWKLLLPLLLFGILFPYEDWVSTPSCTIVPTTAYPNQEYVVDKEDNTEEDLKVMMVANLLLYGSEAGIFNQYFRDYYLSKFFMYLLLFFSMKSFHTLKPDMLLVLGDVSAKGFELTKTKWVSVLHHFHRIIGPFLELPFHVVLGDRDVGECSKLDVRSVQWLARSFPGLDSAGCGAFEISNVSFVSLNAVALLCGNNKLRFNVERAIESESIDLQMETENISKVMDDSEKFSELSDNFRWRENAKSSGSGPVLLLHFPLHQTANGSCREGSIFEKVPSFFQRGSNALRSREFTDSGPYNLLHTIPPNASEYIFQALKPSIIFSAHTDEFCDHTHSDGTREVTVPAMTWKVRDNPGFVIATFHSDRRPWQIHLCLEV
;
A
#
# COMPACT_ATOMS: atom_id res chain seq x y z
N MET A 1 -44.10 -11.23 -50.73
CA MET A 1 -44.06 -10.58 -49.40
C MET A 1 -42.60 -10.57 -48.99
N ASP A 2 -41.93 -9.46 -49.27
CA ASP A 2 -40.47 -9.36 -49.19
C ASP A 2 -39.98 -9.14 -47.76
N LEU A 3 -39.13 -10.06 -47.31
CA LEU A 3 -38.45 -10.11 -46.02
C LEU A 3 -37.21 -9.19 -45.96
N SER A 4 -37.28 -7.98 -46.53
CA SER A 4 -36.07 -7.19 -46.83
C SER A 4 -36.14 -5.72 -46.41
N THR A 5 -36.49 -5.44 -45.15
CA THR A 5 -36.13 -4.18 -44.47
C THR A 5 -36.06 -4.36 -42.95
N TRP A 6 -35.37 -5.39 -42.45
CA TRP A 6 -35.07 -5.45 -41.02
C TRP A 6 -33.88 -4.53 -40.73
N ASN A 7 -34.08 -3.49 -39.92
CA ASN A 7 -33.13 -2.39 -39.76
C ASN A 7 -32.04 -2.74 -38.74
N TRP A 8 -31.16 -3.70 -39.08
CA TRP A 8 -30.09 -4.22 -38.22
C TRP A 8 -29.15 -3.12 -37.68
N LYS A 9 -29.05 -1.97 -38.37
CA LYS A 9 -28.20 -0.84 -38.00
C LYS A 9 -28.63 -0.11 -36.71
N LEU A 10 -29.92 -0.18 -36.34
CA LEU A 10 -30.45 0.37 -35.08
C LEU A 10 -30.43 -0.65 -33.94
N LEU A 11 -30.57 -1.94 -34.27
CA LEU A 11 -30.53 -3.03 -33.29
C LEU A 11 -29.10 -3.34 -32.84
N LEU A 12 -28.09 -3.23 -33.71
CA LEU A 12 -26.70 -3.50 -33.37
C LEU A 12 -26.16 -2.62 -32.23
N PRO A 13 -26.33 -1.28 -32.21
CA PRO A 13 -25.89 -0.45 -31.09
C PRO A 13 -26.69 -0.72 -29.81
N LEU A 14 -28.00 -1.01 -29.89
CA LEU A 14 -28.83 -1.39 -28.74
C LEU A 14 -28.46 -2.76 -28.17
N LEU A 15 -28.03 -3.69 -29.02
CA LEU A 15 -27.59 -5.03 -28.65
C LEU A 15 -26.15 -5.01 -28.13
N LEU A 16 -25.28 -4.17 -28.70
CA LEU A 16 -23.98 -3.82 -28.12
C LEU A 16 -24.15 -3.17 -26.76
N PHE A 17 -25.06 -2.20 -26.60
CA PHE A 17 -25.34 -1.58 -25.30
C PHE A 17 -25.95 -2.60 -24.32
N GLY A 18 -26.89 -3.43 -24.76
CA GLY A 18 -27.50 -4.47 -23.93
C GLY A 18 -26.57 -5.62 -23.52
N ILE A 19 -25.47 -5.85 -24.25
CA ILE A 19 -24.41 -6.80 -23.89
C ILE A 19 -23.31 -6.12 -23.07
N LEU A 20 -22.90 -4.91 -23.46
CA LEU A 20 -21.81 -4.16 -22.81
C LEU A 20 -22.23 -3.60 -21.46
N PHE A 21 -23.48 -3.15 -21.28
CA PHE A 21 -23.93 -2.55 -20.02
C PHE A 21 -23.95 -3.55 -18.83
N PRO A 22 -24.51 -4.77 -18.95
CA PRO A 22 -24.36 -5.77 -17.88
C PRO A 22 -22.92 -6.31 -17.77
N TYR A 23 -22.13 -6.26 -18.86
CA TYR A 23 -20.71 -6.62 -18.81
C TYR A 23 -19.88 -5.56 -18.08
N GLU A 24 -20.18 -4.27 -18.24
CA GLU A 24 -19.60 -3.14 -17.49
C GLU A 24 -19.93 -3.23 -16.00
N ASP A 25 -21.13 -3.68 -15.65
CA ASP A 25 -21.50 -3.87 -14.25
C ASP A 25 -20.83 -5.09 -13.59
N TRP A 26 -20.58 -6.15 -14.36
CA TRP A 26 -20.06 -7.44 -13.87
C TRP A 26 -18.53 -7.54 -13.86
N VAL A 27 -17.83 -6.91 -14.81
CA VAL A 27 -16.36 -7.04 -15.00
C VAL A 27 -15.56 -6.15 -14.05
N SER A 28 -16.19 -5.39 -13.16
CA SER A 28 -15.45 -4.37 -12.38
C SER A 28 -15.96 -4.13 -10.96
N THR A 29 -16.83 -4.98 -10.43
CA THR A 29 -17.06 -5.01 -8.98
C THR A 29 -15.88 -5.71 -8.30
N PRO A 30 -15.11 -5.03 -7.44
CA PRO A 30 -14.06 -5.70 -6.67
C PRO A 30 -14.65 -6.81 -5.81
N SER A 31 -14.06 -8.01 -5.89
CA SER A 31 -14.33 -9.07 -4.95
C SER A 31 -13.47 -8.86 -3.72
N CYS A 32 -14.08 -8.34 -2.65
CA CYS A 32 -13.41 -8.09 -1.39
C CYS A 32 -13.61 -9.26 -0.42
N THR A 33 -12.52 -9.85 0.05
CA THR A 33 -12.52 -10.92 1.05
C THR A 33 -11.87 -10.46 2.34
N ILE A 34 -12.48 -10.78 3.49
CA ILE A 34 -11.89 -10.51 4.81
C ILE A 34 -10.67 -11.40 5.00
N VAL A 35 -9.54 -10.82 5.40
CA VAL A 35 -8.30 -11.54 5.70
C VAL A 35 -8.33 -11.95 7.18
N PRO A 36 -8.49 -13.24 7.50
CA PRO A 36 -8.62 -13.69 8.88
C PRO A 36 -7.34 -13.40 9.66
N THR A 37 -7.50 -12.82 10.85
CA THR A 37 -6.38 -12.52 11.74
C THR A 37 -5.81 -13.81 12.34
N THR A 38 -4.53 -14.09 12.10
CA THR A 38 -3.81 -15.25 12.65
C THR A 38 -3.62 -15.20 14.17
N ALA A 39 -3.73 -14.01 14.77
CA ALA A 39 -3.52 -13.81 16.20
C ALA A 39 -4.66 -14.32 17.11
N TYR A 40 -5.89 -14.51 16.60
CA TYR A 40 -7.04 -14.93 17.42
C TYR A 40 -8.04 -15.81 16.62
N PRO A 41 -7.88 -17.16 16.64
CA PRO A 41 -8.68 -18.06 15.81
C PRO A 41 -10.14 -18.28 16.28
N ASN A 42 -10.53 -17.80 17.47
CA ASN A 42 -11.81 -18.14 18.12
C ASN A 42 -12.65 -16.90 18.54
N GLN A 43 -12.75 -15.88 17.71
CA GLN A 43 -13.80 -14.86 17.90
C GLN A 43 -14.91 -15.09 16.87
N GLU A 44 -16.09 -15.43 17.40
CA GLU A 44 -17.34 -15.51 16.68
C GLU A 44 -17.60 -14.14 16.04
N TYR A 45 -17.61 -14.10 14.71
CA TYR A 45 -17.86 -12.89 13.94
C TYR A 45 -19.30 -12.45 14.20
N VAL A 46 -19.46 -11.49 15.12
CA VAL A 46 -20.73 -10.82 15.28
C VAL A 46 -20.90 -9.91 14.07
N VAL A 47 -21.79 -10.31 13.16
CA VAL A 47 -22.33 -9.43 12.12
C VAL A 47 -23.21 -8.43 12.86
N ASP A 48 -22.59 -7.36 13.37
CA ASP A 48 -23.34 -6.35 14.10
C ASP A 48 -23.92 -5.29 13.16
N LYS A 49 -25.19 -5.05 13.46
CA LYS A 49 -26.07 -4.03 12.91
C LYS A 49 -25.44 -2.66 13.04
N GLU A 50 -25.76 -1.80 12.07
CA GLU A 50 -25.62 -0.35 12.17
C GLU A 50 -26.18 0.12 13.53
N ASP A 51 -25.29 0.46 14.45
CA ASP A 51 -25.61 1.33 15.57
C ASP A 51 -24.52 2.39 15.71
N ASN A 52 -24.96 3.62 15.95
CA ASN A 52 -24.15 4.84 15.88
C ASN A 52 -23.12 4.91 17.01
N THR A 53 -21.83 4.75 16.70
CA THR A 53 -20.71 5.10 17.58
C THR A 53 -19.49 5.44 16.72
N GLU A 54 -18.93 6.65 16.88
CA GLU A 54 -17.63 7.17 16.35
C GLU A 54 -17.10 6.62 15.02
N GLU A 55 -16.97 7.47 13.99
CA GLU A 55 -16.61 7.08 12.61
C GLU A 55 -15.30 6.27 12.54
N ASP A 56 -15.42 4.97 12.24
CA ASP A 56 -14.30 4.08 11.93
C ASP A 56 -13.50 4.61 10.73
N LEU A 57 -12.17 4.66 10.84
CA LEU A 57 -11.30 5.11 9.76
C LEU A 57 -11.10 4.00 8.73
N LYS A 58 -11.57 4.21 7.49
CA LYS A 58 -11.36 3.29 6.36
C LYS A 58 -10.26 3.80 5.44
N VAL A 59 -9.17 3.04 5.38
CA VAL A 59 -8.00 3.38 4.56
C VAL A 59 -7.88 2.43 3.39
N MET A 60 -7.93 2.97 2.17
CA MET A 60 -7.64 2.22 0.95
C MET A 60 -6.14 2.28 0.64
N MET A 61 -5.53 1.13 0.40
CA MET A 61 -4.09 0.99 0.17
C MET A 61 -3.83 0.36 -1.18
N VAL A 62 -3.07 1.06 -2.03
CA VAL A 62 -2.67 0.61 -3.37
C VAL A 62 -1.15 0.58 -3.46
N ALA A 63 -0.60 -0.32 -4.26
CA ALA A 63 0.85 -0.45 -4.44
C ALA A 63 1.21 -0.69 -5.91
N ASN A 64 2.46 -0.38 -6.28
CA ASN A 64 3.08 -0.74 -7.55
C ASN A 64 2.21 -0.36 -8.77
N LEU A 65 1.90 0.94 -8.91
CA LEU A 65 1.10 1.45 -10.03
C LEU A 65 1.86 1.33 -11.37
N LEU A 66 3.19 1.44 -11.32
CA LEU A 66 4.10 1.24 -12.45
C LEU A 66 3.74 2.09 -13.68
N LEU A 67 3.52 3.40 -13.47
CA LEU A 67 3.19 4.35 -14.52
C LEU A 67 4.43 4.72 -15.35
N TYR A 68 4.32 4.78 -16.68
CA TYR A 68 5.44 5.14 -17.56
C TYR A 68 5.47 6.63 -17.96
N GLY A 69 4.43 7.39 -17.58
CA GLY A 69 4.27 8.77 -18.05
C GLY A 69 4.30 8.86 -19.57
N SER A 70 5.17 9.74 -20.09
CA SER A 70 5.36 9.97 -21.53
C SER A 70 6.41 9.04 -22.19
N GLU A 71 7.06 8.14 -21.45
CA GLU A 71 8.08 7.21 -21.96
C GLU A 71 7.54 5.81 -22.30
N ALA A 72 6.33 5.73 -22.83
CA ALA A 72 6.03 4.60 -23.71
C ALA A 72 6.90 4.78 -24.96
N GLY A 73 8.11 4.22 -24.95
CA GLY A 73 9.13 4.46 -25.96
C GLY A 73 8.65 4.18 -27.38
N ILE A 74 9.34 4.79 -28.35
CA ILE A 74 9.06 4.65 -29.80
C ILE A 74 9.20 3.21 -30.31
N PHE A 75 9.76 2.31 -29.49
CA PHE A 75 9.84 0.87 -29.76
C PHE A 75 8.71 0.03 -29.11
N ASN A 76 7.99 0.56 -28.11
CA ASN A 76 6.69 0.02 -27.66
C ASN A 76 5.53 0.45 -28.57
N GLN A 77 5.86 1.10 -29.70
CA GLN A 77 4.97 1.86 -30.56
C GLN A 77 4.16 1.03 -31.56
N TYR A 78 4.35 -0.29 -31.62
CA TYR A 78 3.52 -1.16 -32.47
C TYR A 78 2.20 -1.53 -31.78
N PHE A 79 1.39 -0.52 -31.48
CA PHE A 79 -0.06 -0.56 -31.21
C PHE A 79 -0.58 -1.41 -30.03
N ARG A 80 0.10 -2.46 -29.58
CA ARG A 80 -0.44 -3.36 -28.58
C ARG A 80 -0.27 -2.78 -27.17
N ASP A 81 0.93 -2.35 -26.81
CA ASP A 81 1.20 -1.91 -25.43
C ASP A 81 0.70 -0.49 -25.15
N TYR A 82 0.60 0.40 -26.16
CA TYR A 82 -0.01 1.72 -25.99
C TYR A 82 -1.53 1.64 -25.77
N TYR A 83 -2.24 0.85 -26.58
CA TYR A 83 -3.69 0.69 -26.41
C TYR A 83 -4.02 -0.21 -25.22
N LEU A 84 -3.24 -1.26 -24.96
CA LEU A 84 -3.38 -2.07 -23.74
C LEU A 84 -3.07 -1.24 -22.50
N SER A 85 -2.02 -0.42 -22.47
CA SER A 85 -1.75 0.43 -21.30
C SER A 85 -2.84 1.47 -21.07
N LYS A 86 -3.42 2.05 -22.14
CA LYS A 86 -4.60 2.92 -21.99
C LYS A 86 -5.84 2.15 -21.56
N PHE A 87 -6.08 0.97 -22.11
CA PHE A 87 -7.20 0.10 -21.73
C PHE A 87 -7.08 -0.30 -20.26
N PHE A 88 -5.93 -0.81 -19.83
CA PHE A 88 -5.62 -1.12 -18.45
C PHE A 88 -5.73 0.12 -17.56
N MET A 89 -5.32 1.30 -18.02
CA MET A 89 -5.51 2.54 -17.27
C MET A 89 -7.00 2.90 -17.10
N TYR A 90 -7.82 2.76 -18.15
CA TYR A 90 -9.26 3.00 -18.06
C TYR A 90 -9.95 1.97 -17.15
N LEU A 91 -9.55 0.71 -17.26
CA LEU A 91 -10.07 -0.37 -16.43
C LEU A 91 -9.67 -0.14 -14.97
N LEU A 92 -8.41 0.22 -14.70
CA LEU A 92 -7.94 0.61 -13.37
C LEU A 92 -8.75 1.78 -12.81
N LEU A 93 -8.96 2.82 -13.62
CA LEU A 93 -9.70 4.01 -13.21
C LEU A 93 -11.15 3.66 -12.91
N PHE A 94 -11.81 2.86 -13.74
CA PHE A 94 -13.19 2.41 -13.52
C PHE A 94 -13.31 1.51 -12.30
N PHE A 95 -12.42 0.53 -12.16
CA PHE A 95 -12.32 -0.35 -11.00
C PHE A 95 -12.10 0.46 -9.71
N SER A 96 -11.20 1.45 -9.75
CA SER A 96 -10.93 2.32 -8.60
C SER A 96 -12.14 3.23 -8.29
N MET A 97 -12.80 3.81 -9.30
CA MET A 97 -14.02 4.61 -9.11
C MET A 97 -15.16 3.79 -8.48
N LYS A 98 -15.40 2.58 -8.99
CA LYS A 98 -16.46 1.72 -8.47
C LYS A 98 -16.14 1.24 -7.05
N SER A 99 -14.86 0.95 -6.79
CA SER A 99 -14.36 0.66 -5.44
C SER A 99 -14.59 1.83 -4.49
N PHE A 100 -14.26 3.05 -4.89
CA PHE A 100 -14.49 4.26 -4.10
C PHE A 100 -15.96 4.47 -3.77
N HIS A 101 -16.84 4.40 -4.78
CA HIS A 101 -18.29 4.58 -4.58
C HIS A 101 -18.91 3.51 -3.67
N THR A 102 -18.41 2.27 -3.76
CA THR A 102 -18.94 1.13 -3.01
C THR A 102 -18.42 1.10 -1.58
N LEU A 103 -17.11 1.29 -1.41
CA LEU A 103 -16.39 1.06 -0.15
C LEU A 103 -16.28 2.34 0.68
N LYS A 104 -16.39 3.52 0.04
CA LYS A 104 -16.31 4.86 0.65
C LYS A 104 -15.15 4.98 1.65
N PRO A 105 -13.90 4.88 1.18
CA PRO A 105 -12.74 5.08 2.05
C PRO A 105 -12.64 6.55 2.47
N ASP A 106 -12.01 6.78 3.62
CA ASP A 106 -11.73 8.12 4.18
C ASP A 106 -10.33 8.62 3.80
N MET A 107 -9.43 7.69 3.43
CA MET A 107 -8.05 7.99 3.07
C MET A 107 -7.51 7.03 1.99
N LEU A 108 -6.60 7.52 1.14
CA LEU A 108 -5.84 6.72 0.18
C LEU A 108 -4.33 6.69 0.53
N LEU A 109 -3.76 5.50 0.64
CA LEU A 109 -2.31 5.29 0.78
C LEU A 109 -1.75 4.62 -0.47
N VAL A 110 -0.65 5.14 -0.99
CA VAL A 110 0.06 4.59 -2.15
C VAL A 110 1.44 4.09 -1.70
N LEU A 111 1.66 2.78 -1.69
CA LEU A 111 2.86 2.14 -1.17
C LEU A 111 3.96 1.97 -2.23
N GLY A 112 4.41 3.08 -2.81
CA GLY A 112 5.57 3.11 -3.71
C GLY A 112 5.33 2.57 -5.10
N ASP A 113 6.40 2.65 -5.90
CA ASP A 113 6.46 2.31 -7.32
C ASP A 113 5.32 2.96 -8.11
N VAL A 114 5.17 4.27 -7.90
CA VAL A 114 4.24 5.09 -8.68
C VAL A 114 4.66 5.07 -10.15
N SER A 115 5.95 5.19 -10.41
CA SER A 115 6.55 5.12 -11.74
C SER A 115 7.27 3.79 -11.97
N ALA A 116 7.18 3.25 -13.18
CA ALA A 116 7.94 2.05 -13.56
C ALA A 116 9.44 2.33 -13.80
N LYS A 117 9.79 3.58 -14.14
CA LYS A 117 11.17 4.01 -14.47
C LYS A 117 11.52 5.35 -13.82
N GLY A 118 10.91 5.67 -12.68
CA GLY A 118 11.00 6.99 -12.03
C GLY A 118 12.41 7.52 -11.86
N PHE A 119 13.34 6.67 -11.43
CA PHE A 119 14.73 7.07 -11.18
C PHE A 119 15.51 7.43 -12.45
N GLU A 120 15.05 6.97 -13.62
CA GLU A 120 15.64 7.29 -14.93
C GLU A 120 15.09 8.60 -15.50
N LEU A 121 13.97 9.12 -14.95
CA LEU A 121 13.27 10.26 -15.50
C LEU A 121 13.91 11.59 -15.11
N THR A 122 13.87 12.52 -16.07
CA THR A 122 14.12 13.93 -15.79
C THR A 122 12.92 14.55 -15.05
N LYS A 123 13.15 15.66 -14.33
CA LYS A 123 12.08 16.41 -13.64
C LYS A 123 10.89 16.74 -14.56
N THR A 124 11.15 17.08 -15.82
CA THR A 124 10.10 17.39 -16.81
C THR A 124 9.26 16.16 -17.16
N LYS A 125 9.88 14.98 -17.30
CA LYS A 125 9.18 13.73 -17.59
C LYS A 125 8.43 13.21 -16.37
N TRP A 126 8.95 13.46 -15.17
CA TRP A 126 8.24 13.15 -13.93
C TRP A 126 6.91 13.88 -13.79
N VAL A 127 6.82 15.14 -14.25
CA VAL A 127 5.54 15.87 -14.27
C VAL A 127 4.49 15.13 -15.11
N SER A 128 4.87 14.47 -16.21
CA SER A 128 3.96 13.63 -16.99
C SER A 128 3.46 12.42 -16.19
N VAL A 129 4.33 11.81 -15.38
CA VAL A 129 3.94 10.71 -14.46
C VAL A 129 2.96 11.23 -13.41
N LEU A 130 3.23 12.36 -12.77
CA LEU A 130 2.34 12.97 -11.78
C LEU A 130 0.98 13.33 -12.39
N HIS A 131 0.94 13.84 -13.62
CA HIS A 131 -0.32 14.11 -14.30
C HIS A 131 -1.13 12.83 -14.57
N HIS A 132 -0.47 11.74 -14.95
CA HIS A 132 -1.13 10.43 -15.08
C HIS A 132 -1.60 9.88 -13.73
N PHE A 133 -0.77 10.02 -12.70
CA PHE A 133 -1.09 9.64 -11.33
C PHE A 133 -2.35 10.36 -10.84
N HIS A 134 -2.37 11.71 -10.90
CA HIS A 134 -3.54 12.52 -10.51
C HIS A 134 -4.79 12.22 -11.34
N ARG A 135 -4.65 11.75 -12.58
CA ARG A 135 -5.81 11.32 -13.38
C ARG A 135 -6.40 10.00 -12.89
N ILE A 136 -5.55 9.06 -12.46
CA ILE A 136 -5.96 7.76 -11.92
C ILE A 136 -6.58 7.94 -10.53
N ILE A 137 -5.92 8.71 -9.67
CA ILE A 137 -6.44 8.99 -8.32
C ILE A 137 -7.44 10.15 -8.30
N GLY A 138 -7.77 10.73 -9.46
CA GLY A 138 -8.70 11.85 -9.63
C GLY A 138 -9.99 11.73 -8.82
N PRO A 139 -10.68 10.56 -8.86
CA PRO A 139 -11.87 10.30 -8.06
C PRO A 139 -11.65 10.37 -6.54
N PHE A 140 -10.41 10.21 -6.08
CA PHE A 140 -9.99 10.22 -4.67
C PHE A 140 -9.32 11.54 -4.26
N LEU A 141 -9.20 12.55 -5.13
CA LEU A 141 -8.53 13.82 -4.80
C LEU A 141 -9.27 14.63 -3.73
N GLU A 142 -10.53 14.30 -3.44
CA GLU A 142 -11.27 14.88 -2.33
C GLU A 142 -10.87 14.26 -0.97
N LEU A 143 -10.18 13.11 -0.98
CA LEU A 143 -9.66 12.46 0.21
C LEU A 143 -8.22 12.88 0.51
N PRO A 144 -7.81 12.88 1.80
CA PRO A 144 -6.40 12.87 2.14
C PRO A 144 -5.72 11.65 1.52
N PHE A 145 -4.54 11.86 0.94
CA PHE A 145 -3.71 10.78 0.44
C PHE A 145 -2.25 10.97 0.83
N HIS A 146 -1.54 9.85 0.98
CA HIS A 146 -0.10 9.81 1.27
C HIS A 146 0.59 8.81 0.36
N VAL A 147 1.84 9.12 -0.04
CA VAL A 147 2.61 8.29 -0.97
C VAL A 147 3.94 7.92 -0.32
N VAL A 148 4.24 6.62 -0.25
CA VAL A 148 5.56 6.09 0.11
C VAL A 148 6.40 5.97 -1.16
N LEU A 149 7.71 6.18 -1.07
CA LEU A 149 8.61 6.06 -2.24
C LEU A 149 9.11 4.62 -2.41
N GLY A 150 9.02 4.10 -3.64
CA GLY A 150 9.58 2.79 -4.02
C GLY A 150 10.92 2.89 -4.74
N ASP A 151 11.59 1.76 -4.96
CA ASP A 151 12.89 1.72 -5.63
C ASP A 151 12.80 2.01 -7.14
N ARG A 152 11.66 1.79 -7.80
CA ARG A 152 11.48 2.27 -9.18
C ARG A 152 11.28 3.77 -9.24
N ASP A 153 10.85 4.40 -8.15
CA ASP A 153 10.73 5.86 -8.07
C ASP A 153 12.09 6.53 -7.82
N VAL A 154 12.85 6.07 -6.82
CA VAL A 154 14.08 6.75 -6.35
C VAL A 154 15.39 6.08 -6.79
N GLY A 155 15.32 4.84 -7.27
CA GLY A 155 16.43 4.06 -7.79
C GLY A 155 16.99 3.07 -6.78
N GLU A 156 17.55 1.98 -7.29
CA GLU A 156 18.32 1.01 -6.50
C GLU A 156 19.54 1.66 -5.83
N CYS A 157 20.25 0.90 -4.97
CA CYS A 157 21.38 1.42 -4.18
C CYS A 157 22.49 2.10 -4.97
N SER A 158 22.72 1.72 -6.22
CA SER A 158 23.72 2.36 -7.09
C SER A 158 23.27 3.69 -7.68
N LYS A 159 21.95 3.95 -7.70
CA LYS A 159 21.30 5.11 -8.31
C LYS A 159 20.65 6.04 -7.28
N LEU A 160 20.57 5.60 -6.03
CA LEU A 160 20.00 6.37 -4.93
C LEU A 160 20.80 7.67 -4.69
N ASP A 161 20.15 8.82 -4.92
CA ASP A 161 20.74 10.15 -4.75
C ASP A 161 19.86 11.04 -3.87
N VAL A 162 20.50 11.80 -2.98
CA VAL A 162 19.83 12.68 -2.00
C VAL A 162 19.00 13.76 -2.69
N ARG A 163 19.55 14.40 -3.74
CA ARG A 163 18.83 15.46 -4.44
C ARG A 163 17.62 14.87 -5.14
N SER A 164 17.80 13.67 -5.69
CA SER A 164 16.78 12.93 -6.41
C SER A 164 15.57 12.62 -5.54
N VAL A 165 15.82 11.99 -4.39
CA VAL A 165 14.80 11.75 -3.36
C VAL A 165 14.15 13.04 -2.90
N GLN A 166 14.93 14.08 -2.60
CA GLN A 166 14.37 15.34 -2.10
C GLN A 166 13.41 16.01 -3.09
N TRP A 167 13.71 16.01 -4.40
CA TRP A 167 12.80 16.64 -5.37
C TRP A 167 11.58 15.77 -5.67
N LEU A 168 11.71 14.44 -5.63
CA LEU A 168 10.58 13.50 -5.72
C LEU A 168 9.65 13.67 -4.52
N ALA A 169 10.19 13.68 -3.31
CA ALA A 169 9.44 13.86 -2.06
C ALA A 169 8.62 15.16 -2.06
N ARG A 170 9.18 16.27 -2.57
CA ARG A 170 8.46 17.55 -2.73
C ARG A 170 7.24 17.49 -3.65
N SER A 171 7.12 16.45 -4.49
CA SER A 171 5.97 16.27 -5.37
C SER A 171 4.77 15.64 -4.65
N PHE A 172 4.98 15.06 -3.48
CA PHE A 172 3.95 14.40 -2.68
C PHE A 172 3.76 15.15 -1.35
N PRO A 173 2.52 15.32 -0.88
CA PRO A 173 2.27 15.96 0.39
C PRO A 173 2.80 15.10 1.55
N GLY A 174 3.26 15.74 2.63
CA GLY A 174 3.63 15.05 3.88
C GLY A 174 5.00 14.36 3.90
N LEU A 175 5.77 14.38 2.81
CA LEU A 175 7.13 13.82 2.79
C LEU A 175 8.21 14.86 3.11
N ASP A 176 9.19 14.44 3.92
CA ASP A 176 10.39 15.18 4.26
C ASP A 176 11.48 15.07 3.17
N SER A 177 12.65 15.66 3.41
CA SER A 177 13.76 15.61 2.44
C SER A 177 14.41 14.23 2.27
N ALA A 178 14.13 13.29 3.18
CA ALA A 178 14.59 11.90 3.10
C ALA A 178 13.54 10.98 2.44
N GLY A 179 12.34 11.48 2.18
CA GLY A 179 11.22 10.67 1.68
C GLY A 179 10.52 9.87 2.79
N CYS A 180 10.65 10.30 4.05
CA CYS A 180 9.85 9.83 5.17
C CYS A 180 8.68 10.79 5.41
N GLY A 181 7.65 10.34 6.11
CA GLY A 181 6.53 11.19 6.50
C GLY A 181 5.82 10.61 7.71
N ALA A 182 5.33 11.47 8.59
CA ALA A 182 4.53 11.10 9.75
C ALA A 182 3.29 11.99 9.79
N PHE A 183 2.14 11.38 10.08
CA PHE A 183 0.87 12.09 10.15
C PHE A 183 -0.13 11.30 11.01
N GLU A 184 -1.16 11.98 11.45
CA GLU A 184 -2.22 11.40 12.27
C GLU A 184 -3.58 11.75 11.67
N ILE A 185 -4.47 10.76 11.60
CA ILE A 185 -5.85 10.94 11.15
C ILE A 185 -6.76 10.04 11.98
N SER A 186 -7.88 10.60 12.46
CA SER A 186 -8.84 9.89 13.31
C SER A 186 -8.19 9.15 14.49
N ASN A 187 -7.25 9.80 15.19
CA ASN A 187 -6.52 9.23 16.34
C ASN A 187 -5.68 7.98 15.99
N VAL A 188 -5.36 7.79 14.71
CA VAL A 188 -4.44 6.75 14.23
C VAL A 188 -3.18 7.45 13.70
N SER A 189 -2.04 7.16 14.32
CA SER A 189 -0.73 7.66 13.89
C SER A 189 -0.14 6.76 12.81
N PHE A 190 0.34 7.37 11.74
CA PHE A 190 0.99 6.70 10.61
C PHE A 190 2.42 7.22 10.45
N VAL A 191 3.34 6.30 10.24
CA VAL A 191 4.74 6.60 9.93
C VAL A 191 5.11 5.91 8.64
N SER A 192 5.66 6.67 7.69
CA SER A 192 6.18 6.17 6.42
C SER A 192 7.68 6.38 6.35
N LEU A 193 8.40 5.34 5.96
CA LEU A 193 9.86 5.39 5.89
C LEU A 193 10.35 5.12 4.47
N ASN A 194 11.44 5.80 4.09
CA ASN A 194 12.16 5.48 2.87
C ASN A 194 12.93 4.15 3.02
N ALA A 195 12.25 3.06 2.69
CA ALA A 195 12.77 1.71 2.80
C ALA A 195 14.01 1.46 1.92
N VAL A 196 14.12 2.15 0.77
CA VAL A 196 15.28 2.05 -0.13
C VAL A 196 16.55 2.55 0.57
N ALA A 197 16.45 3.67 1.28
CA ALA A 197 17.58 4.20 2.04
C ALA A 197 18.03 3.26 3.18
N LEU A 198 17.09 2.52 3.80
CA LEU A 198 17.41 1.52 4.82
C LEU A 198 18.05 0.25 4.23
N LEU A 199 17.61 -0.16 3.03
CA LEU A 199 18.14 -1.31 2.30
C LEU A 199 19.61 -1.10 1.89
N CYS A 200 19.95 0.11 1.42
CA CYS A 200 21.22 0.40 0.77
C CYS A 200 22.41 0.63 1.72
N GLY A 201 22.39 0.02 2.91
CA GLY A 201 23.47 0.09 3.87
C GLY A 201 23.81 1.52 4.29
N ASN A 202 25.10 1.86 4.36
CA ASN A 202 25.53 3.18 4.83
C ASN A 202 25.42 4.23 3.71
N ASN A 203 24.45 5.14 3.83
CA ASN A 203 24.27 6.26 2.91
C ASN A 203 23.75 7.51 3.65
N LYS A 204 23.86 8.68 3.03
CA LYS A 204 23.47 9.96 3.65
C LYS A 204 21.97 10.04 3.96
N LEU A 205 21.12 9.35 3.19
CA LEU A 205 19.68 9.33 3.43
C LEU A 205 19.35 8.48 4.65
N ARG A 206 20.02 7.35 4.84
CA ARG A 206 19.83 6.46 5.99
C ARG A 206 19.91 7.22 7.32
N PHE A 207 20.90 8.09 7.50
CA PHE A 207 21.00 8.90 8.71
C PHE A 207 19.76 9.80 8.93
N ASN A 208 19.21 10.38 7.86
CA ASN A 208 18.00 11.19 7.97
C ASN A 208 16.76 10.32 8.26
N VAL A 209 16.69 9.10 7.70
CA VAL A 209 15.62 8.14 8.00
C VAL A 209 15.69 7.68 9.46
N GLU A 210 16.87 7.30 9.96
CA GLU A 210 17.09 6.94 11.36
C GLU A 210 16.74 8.10 12.29
N ARG A 211 17.12 9.34 11.92
CA ARG A 211 16.70 10.53 12.66
C ARG A 211 15.17 10.71 12.69
N ALA A 212 14.48 10.44 11.58
CA ALA A 212 13.01 10.50 11.54
C ALA A 212 12.42 9.43 12.48
N ILE A 213 12.94 8.20 12.45
CA ILE A 213 12.52 7.12 13.35
C ILE A 213 12.69 7.51 14.82
N GLU A 214 13.85 8.06 15.19
CA GLU A 214 14.09 8.51 16.57
C GLU A 214 13.18 9.67 16.97
N SER A 215 12.93 10.62 16.07
CA SER A 215 12.03 11.75 16.34
C SER A 215 10.63 11.24 16.68
N GLU A 216 10.06 10.39 15.83
CA GLU A 216 8.72 9.83 16.04
C GLU A 216 8.68 8.92 17.29
N SER A 217 9.74 8.14 17.54
CA SER A 217 9.85 7.32 18.74
C SER A 217 9.79 8.15 20.03
N ILE A 218 10.49 9.29 20.05
CA ILE A 218 10.48 10.21 21.20
C ILE A 218 9.11 10.86 21.36
N ASP A 219 8.50 11.32 20.27
CA ASP A 219 7.19 11.98 20.32
C ASP A 219 6.11 11.02 20.86
N LEU A 220 6.11 9.76 20.41
CA LEU A 220 5.22 8.71 20.93
C LEU A 220 5.44 8.39 22.41
N GLN A 221 6.68 8.51 22.91
CA GLN A 221 6.99 8.33 24.33
C GLN A 221 6.47 9.50 25.16
N MET A 222 6.69 10.75 24.69
CA MET A 222 6.21 11.95 25.39
C MET A 222 4.68 11.99 25.50
N GLU A 223 3.97 11.58 24.46
CA GLU A 223 2.51 11.50 24.48
C GLU A 223 2.02 10.49 25.54
N THR A 224 2.65 9.32 25.59
CA THR A 224 2.34 8.28 26.59
C THR A 224 2.61 8.77 28.02
N GLU A 225 3.74 9.47 28.23
CA GLU A 225 4.06 10.08 29.52
C GLU A 225 3.03 11.14 29.94
N ASN A 226 2.61 12.01 29.02
CA ASN A 226 1.62 13.03 29.30
C ASN A 226 0.27 12.41 29.68
N ILE A 227 -0.18 11.37 28.98
CA ILE A 227 -1.38 10.61 29.34
C ILE A 227 -1.24 10.00 30.74
N SER A 228 -0.09 9.38 31.03
CA SER A 228 0.14 8.77 32.35
C SER A 228 0.14 9.81 33.49
N LYS A 229 0.72 10.99 33.27
CA LYS A 229 0.73 12.11 34.24
C LYS A 229 -0.66 12.70 34.45
N VAL A 230 -1.48 12.81 33.40
CA VAL A 230 -2.87 13.28 33.51
C VAL A 230 -3.73 12.28 34.29
N MET A 231 -3.48 10.98 34.17
CA MET A 231 -4.17 9.96 34.96
C MET A 231 -3.70 9.96 36.42
N ASP A 232 -2.40 10.16 36.67
CA ASP A 232 -1.78 10.23 37.99
C ASP A 232 -2.17 11.52 38.76
N ASP A 233 -2.37 12.65 38.07
CA ASP A 233 -2.87 13.90 38.68
C ASP A 233 -4.34 13.80 39.16
N SER A 234 -5.08 12.75 38.77
CA SER A 234 -6.40 12.43 39.34
C SER A 234 -6.33 11.60 40.63
N GLU A 235 -5.17 11.01 40.94
CA GLU A 235 -4.89 10.26 42.17
C GLU A 235 -3.66 10.85 42.89
N LYS A 236 -3.90 11.90 43.67
CA LYS A 236 -2.83 12.67 44.30
C LYS A 236 -1.97 11.88 45.33
N PHE A 237 -0.66 12.13 45.21
CA PHE A 237 0.47 12.02 46.17
C PHE A 237 1.17 10.66 46.35
N SER A 238 2.39 10.53 45.82
CA SER A 238 3.62 10.34 46.63
C SER A 238 4.91 10.38 45.80
N GLU A 239 5.77 11.33 46.18
CA GLU A 239 7.25 11.32 46.18
C GLU A 239 8.05 11.20 44.87
N LEU A 240 8.63 12.36 44.54
CA LEU A 240 9.91 12.56 43.83
C LEU A 240 11.00 11.57 44.27
N SER A 241 11.58 10.86 43.30
CA SER A 241 13.02 10.57 43.33
C SER A 241 13.59 10.53 41.92
N ASP A 242 14.54 11.44 41.67
CA ASP A 242 15.48 11.43 40.56
C ASP A 242 16.13 10.05 40.40
N ASN A 243 16.06 9.50 39.18
CA ASN A 243 17.08 8.60 38.66
C ASN A 243 16.97 8.51 37.14
N PHE A 244 17.90 9.19 36.45
CA PHE A 244 18.25 8.95 35.05
C PHE A 244 18.71 7.49 34.87
N ARG A 245 17.76 6.61 34.65
CA ARG A 245 17.96 5.23 34.24
C ARG A 245 17.09 5.05 33.01
N TRP A 246 17.72 4.79 31.87
CA TRP A 246 17.09 4.25 30.67
C TRP A 246 15.94 3.33 31.11
N ARG A 247 14.70 3.79 31.03
CA ARG A 247 13.55 2.96 31.39
C ARG A 247 13.30 2.10 30.17
N GLU A 248 13.62 0.83 30.31
CA GLU A 248 13.10 -0.26 29.51
C GLU A 248 11.66 0.06 29.09
N ASN A 249 11.45 0.18 27.78
CA ASN A 249 10.20 0.65 27.18
C ASN A 249 9.03 -0.22 27.65
N ALA A 250 8.29 0.22 28.67
CA ALA A 250 7.09 -0.44 29.22
C ALA A 250 5.87 -0.38 28.26
N LYS A 251 6.10 -0.09 26.98
CA LYS A 251 5.09 -0.19 25.91
C LYS A 251 4.99 -1.64 25.45
N SER A 252 3.79 -2.23 25.49
CA SER A 252 3.53 -3.52 24.86
C SER A 252 3.81 -3.45 23.36
N SER A 253 4.37 -4.51 22.77
CA SER A 253 4.46 -4.65 21.32
C SER A 253 3.07 -4.43 20.71
N GLY A 254 2.99 -3.72 19.58
CA GLY A 254 1.73 -3.46 18.89
C GLY A 254 0.97 -2.19 19.32
N SER A 255 1.57 -1.30 20.11
CA SER A 255 0.96 -0.04 20.58
C SER A 255 1.54 1.22 19.90
N GLY A 256 2.39 1.03 18.91
CA GLY A 256 2.98 2.09 18.10
C GLY A 256 2.14 2.46 16.87
N PRO A 257 2.69 3.30 15.99
CA PRO A 257 2.00 3.79 14.81
C PRO A 257 1.81 2.68 13.78
N VAL A 258 0.93 2.93 12.81
CA VAL A 258 0.84 2.15 11.59
C VAL A 258 2.05 2.46 10.73
N LEU A 259 2.86 1.45 10.45
CA LEU A 259 4.08 1.62 9.67
C LEU A 259 3.85 1.34 8.18
N LEU A 260 4.26 2.27 7.33
CA LEU A 260 4.13 2.21 5.88
C LEU A 260 5.51 2.10 5.23
N LEU A 261 5.73 1.04 4.47
CA LEU A 261 6.99 0.74 3.81
C LEU A 261 6.73 0.32 2.36
N HIS A 262 7.73 0.50 1.51
CA HIS A 262 7.71 -0.12 0.19
C HIS A 262 8.29 -1.55 0.24
N PHE A 263 9.46 -1.74 0.86
CA PHE A 263 10.04 -3.08 1.03
C PHE A 263 9.49 -3.78 2.27
N PRO A 264 9.18 -5.09 2.17
CA PRO A 264 8.84 -5.89 3.34
C PRO A 264 9.98 -5.98 4.35
N LEU A 265 9.66 -6.18 5.62
CA LEU A 265 10.68 -6.42 6.65
C LEU A 265 11.28 -7.82 6.52
N HIS A 266 12.43 -8.02 7.18
CA HIS A 266 13.09 -9.32 7.17
C HIS A 266 12.20 -10.40 7.83
N GLN A 267 11.86 -11.42 7.06
CA GLN A 267 11.12 -12.58 7.57
C GLN A 267 12.10 -13.65 8.07
N THR A 268 11.87 -14.16 9.28
CA THR A 268 12.55 -15.38 9.73
C THR A 268 11.97 -16.58 8.97
N ALA A 269 12.82 -17.54 8.61
CA ALA A 269 12.57 -18.56 7.58
C ALA A 269 11.31 -19.46 7.76
N ASN A 270 10.58 -19.36 8.87
CA ASN A 270 9.42 -20.20 9.20
C ASN A 270 8.05 -19.65 8.75
N GLY A 271 7.91 -18.37 8.42
CA GLY A 271 6.59 -17.76 8.17
C GLY A 271 6.30 -17.49 6.69
N SER A 272 6.73 -18.40 5.81
CA SER A 272 6.99 -18.02 4.44
C SER A 272 5.73 -17.75 3.61
N CYS A 273 5.58 -16.49 3.21
CA CYS A 273 4.93 -16.15 1.93
C CYS A 273 5.74 -16.66 0.71
N ARG A 274 6.77 -17.50 0.93
CA ARG A 274 7.55 -18.22 -0.09
C ARG A 274 6.74 -19.30 -0.81
N GLU A 275 5.53 -19.65 -0.36
CA GLU A 275 4.76 -20.75 -0.93
C GLU A 275 3.25 -20.57 -0.74
N GLY A 276 2.59 -19.84 -1.65
CA GLY A 276 1.18 -20.03 -2.05
C GLY A 276 0.06 -20.14 -0.99
N SER A 277 0.25 -19.72 0.26
CA SER A 277 -0.62 -20.19 1.36
C SER A 277 -1.87 -19.37 1.67
N ILE A 278 -2.27 -18.44 0.79
CA ILE A 278 -3.65 -17.89 0.79
C ILE A 278 -4.47 -18.38 -0.42
N PHE A 279 -3.81 -18.91 -1.46
CA PHE A 279 -4.49 -19.42 -2.65
C PHE A 279 -5.00 -20.86 -2.55
N GLU A 280 -4.71 -21.60 -1.47
CA GLU A 280 -5.33 -22.92 -1.26
C GLU A 280 -6.79 -22.86 -0.75
N LYS A 281 -7.25 -21.71 -0.24
CA LYS A 281 -8.62 -21.58 0.30
C LYS A 281 -9.63 -20.87 -0.61
N VAL A 282 -9.22 -20.43 -1.79
CA VAL A 282 -10.14 -19.93 -2.83
C VAL A 282 -10.48 -21.09 -3.78
N PRO A 283 -11.76 -21.37 -4.09
CA PRO A 283 -12.15 -22.54 -4.88
C PRO A 283 -11.38 -22.64 -6.21
N SER A 284 -10.94 -23.86 -6.51
CA SER A 284 -9.96 -24.30 -7.52
C SER A 284 -10.31 -24.06 -9.01
N PHE A 285 -11.03 -22.99 -9.35
CA PHE A 285 -11.33 -22.65 -10.75
C PHE A 285 -10.25 -21.82 -11.45
N PHE A 286 -9.30 -21.20 -10.73
CA PHE A 286 -8.36 -20.19 -11.28
C PHE A 286 -6.91 -20.69 -11.49
N GLN A 287 -6.62 -21.98 -11.31
CA GLN A 287 -5.26 -22.57 -11.34
C GLN A 287 -4.56 -22.64 -12.72
N ARG A 288 -5.11 -22.05 -13.79
CA ARG A 288 -4.60 -22.25 -15.17
C ARG A 288 -3.64 -21.15 -15.69
N GLY A 289 -3.19 -20.21 -14.87
CA GLY A 289 -2.34 -19.08 -15.32
C GLY A 289 -0.88 -19.06 -14.86
N SER A 290 -0.52 -19.74 -13.77
CA SER A 290 0.73 -19.52 -13.04
C SER A 290 2.03 -19.87 -13.79
N ASN A 291 1.96 -20.73 -14.80
CA ASN A 291 3.14 -21.10 -15.59
C ASN A 291 3.53 -20.07 -16.67
N ALA A 292 2.69 -19.06 -16.93
CA ALA A 292 2.97 -18.00 -17.91
C ALA A 292 3.64 -16.75 -17.31
N LEU A 293 3.68 -16.62 -15.98
CA LEU A 293 4.16 -15.43 -15.27
C LEU A 293 5.69 -15.26 -15.27
N ARG A 294 6.46 -16.32 -15.49
CA ARG A 294 7.92 -16.21 -15.62
C ARG A 294 8.39 -15.55 -16.93
N SER A 295 7.49 -15.25 -17.87
CA SER A 295 7.87 -14.66 -19.17
C SER A 295 7.43 -13.20 -19.36
N ARG A 296 6.86 -12.54 -18.35
CA ARG A 296 6.55 -11.09 -18.39
C ARG A 296 7.61 -10.27 -17.65
N GLU A 297 8.86 -10.76 -17.60
CA GLU A 297 9.99 -9.92 -17.19
C GLU A 297 10.05 -8.70 -18.10
N PHE A 298 9.99 -7.51 -17.50
CA PHE A 298 10.18 -6.23 -18.19
C PHE A 298 11.52 -6.27 -18.93
N THR A 299 11.45 -6.51 -20.24
CA THR A 299 12.62 -6.58 -21.13
C THR A 299 13.19 -5.18 -21.34
N ASP A 300 13.91 -4.67 -20.34
CA ASP A 300 14.84 -3.54 -20.51
C ASP A 300 15.82 -3.35 -19.33
N SER A 301 15.53 -3.92 -18.15
CA SER A 301 16.29 -3.61 -16.91
C SER A 301 16.60 -4.84 -16.05
N GLY A 302 17.18 -5.91 -16.62
CA GLY A 302 17.67 -7.08 -15.85
C GLY A 302 16.61 -7.82 -15.00
N PRO A 303 17.00 -8.85 -14.22
CA PRO A 303 16.08 -9.53 -13.31
C PRO A 303 15.81 -8.64 -12.09
N TYR A 304 14.65 -7.98 -12.07
CA TYR A 304 14.19 -7.20 -10.92
C TYR A 304 13.93 -8.11 -9.72
N ASN A 305 14.61 -7.87 -8.59
CA ASN A 305 14.54 -8.77 -7.45
C ASN A 305 13.37 -8.44 -6.52
N LEU A 306 12.22 -9.07 -6.78
CA LEU A 306 11.01 -9.00 -5.95
C LEU A 306 11.19 -9.56 -4.53
N LEU A 307 12.33 -10.20 -4.21
CA LEU A 307 12.60 -10.80 -2.90
C LEU A 307 13.43 -9.89 -1.97
N HIS A 308 13.64 -8.63 -2.34
CA HIS A 308 14.30 -7.68 -1.45
C HIS A 308 13.44 -7.42 -0.21
N THR A 309 14.04 -7.70 0.95
CA THR A 309 13.51 -7.32 2.26
C THR A 309 14.47 -6.36 2.93
N ILE A 310 13.96 -5.50 3.81
CA ILE A 310 14.81 -4.67 4.66
C ILE A 310 15.78 -5.58 5.45
N PRO A 311 17.07 -5.24 5.56
CA PRO A 311 18.03 -6.04 6.31
C PRO A 311 17.59 -6.32 7.76
N PRO A 312 17.98 -7.46 8.36
CA PRO A 312 17.56 -7.84 9.71
C PRO A 312 17.85 -6.78 10.77
N ASN A 313 19.04 -6.17 10.71
CA ASN A 313 19.45 -5.12 11.66
C ASN A 313 18.58 -3.87 11.59
N ALA A 314 18.16 -3.45 10.39
CA ALA A 314 17.28 -2.31 10.22
C ALA A 314 15.83 -2.66 10.60
N SER A 315 15.39 -3.89 10.31
CA SER A 315 14.07 -4.38 10.74
C SER A 315 13.96 -4.42 12.26
N GLU A 316 14.97 -4.97 12.95
CA GLU A 316 15.02 -5.02 14.42
C GLU A 316 15.05 -3.61 15.03
N TYR A 317 15.82 -2.70 14.44
CA TYR A 317 15.84 -1.30 14.88
C TYR A 317 14.47 -0.63 14.79
N ILE A 318 13.73 -0.83 13.69
CA ILE A 318 12.36 -0.33 13.53
C ILE A 318 11.44 -0.89 14.62
N PHE A 319 11.49 -2.20 14.88
CA PHE A 319 10.66 -2.83 15.92
C PHE A 319 10.97 -2.27 17.31
N GLN A 320 12.25 -2.05 17.62
CA GLN A 320 12.66 -1.52 18.92
C GLN A 320 12.27 -0.06 19.12
N ALA A 321 12.43 0.77 18.08
CA ALA A 321 12.17 2.21 18.15
C ALA A 321 10.67 2.53 18.05
N LEU A 322 9.97 2.02 17.04
CA LEU A 322 8.59 2.41 16.75
C LEU A 322 7.55 1.48 17.38
N LYS A 323 7.89 0.21 17.64
CA LYS A 323 6.95 -0.83 18.12
C LYS A 323 5.60 -0.81 17.39
N PRO A 324 5.61 -0.88 16.05
CA PRO A 324 4.42 -0.62 15.22
C PRO A 324 3.25 -1.53 15.60
N SER A 325 2.02 -1.02 15.45
CA SER A 325 0.79 -1.79 15.67
C SER A 325 0.52 -2.79 14.53
N ILE A 326 0.70 -2.31 13.31
CA ILE A 326 0.62 -3.08 12.07
C ILE A 326 1.56 -2.45 11.04
N ILE A 327 2.08 -3.27 10.13
CA ILE A 327 2.95 -2.85 9.04
C ILE A 327 2.26 -3.12 7.71
N PHE A 328 2.30 -2.16 6.80
CA PHE A 328 1.90 -2.35 5.42
C PHE A 328 3.10 -2.16 4.49
N SER A 329 3.37 -3.18 3.67
CA SER A 329 4.49 -3.23 2.74
C SER A 329 4.03 -3.49 1.29
N ALA A 330 4.95 -3.46 0.33
CA ALA A 330 4.69 -3.68 -1.10
C ALA A 330 5.84 -4.48 -1.76
N HIS A 331 6.29 -4.08 -2.95
CA HIS A 331 7.41 -4.63 -3.72
C HIS A 331 7.21 -6.04 -4.33
N THR A 332 6.64 -7.01 -3.61
CA THR A 332 6.56 -8.41 -4.05
C THR A 332 5.52 -8.68 -5.14
N ASP A 333 4.74 -7.67 -5.54
CA ASP A 333 3.59 -7.70 -6.46
C ASP A 333 2.40 -8.60 -6.02
N GLU A 334 2.61 -9.51 -5.09
CA GLU A 334 1.63 -10.45 -4.52
C GLU A 334 1.22 -10.09 -3.09
N PHE A 335 0.01 -10.50 -2.71
CA PHE A 335 -0.50 -10.31 -1.37
C PHE A 335 0.15 -11.31 -0.41
N CYS A 336 0.59 -10.83 0.75
CA CYS A 336 1.15 -11.63 1.82
C CYS A 336 0.64 -11.11 3.16
N ASP A 337 0.31 -12.02 4.07
CA ASP A 337 -0.04 -11.69 5.45
C ASP A 337 0.89 -12.51 6.36
N HIS A 338 1.74 -11.80 7.09
CA HIS A 338 2.79 -12.36 7.90
C HIS A 338 2.70 -11.82 9.32
N THR A 339 3.10 -12.62 10.31
CA THR A 339 3.23 -12.18 11.70
C THR A 339 4.68 -12.37 12.11
N HIS A 340 5.32 -11.27 12.49
CA HIS A 340 6.71 -11.26 12.95
C HIS A 340 6.86 -11.91 14.31
N SER A 341 8.11 -12.23 14.67
CA SER A 341 8.43 -12.89 15.95
C SER A 341 8.08 -12.05 17.18
N ASP A 342 7.96 -10.73 17.03
CA ASP A 342 7.54 -9.80 18.09
C ASP A 342 6.01 -9.71 18.25
N GLY A 343 5.25 -10.43 17.41
CA GLY A 343 3.79 -10.44 17.37
C GLY A 343 3.19 -9.41 16.40
N THR A 344 3.99 -8.56 15.76
CA THR A 344 3.49 -7.53 14.85
C THR A 344 3.03 -8.15 13.52
N ARG A 345 1.82 -7.80 13.08
CA ARG A 345 1.29 -8.22 11.77
C ARG A 345 1.85 -7.31 10.66
N GLU A 346 2.33 -7.91 9.58
CA GLU A 346 2.72 -7.24 8.35
C GLU A 346 1.85 -7.73 7.19
N VAL A 347 1.25 -6.80 6.46
CA VAL A 347 0.45 -7.08 5.27
C VAL A 347 1.12 -6.45 4.06
N THR A 348 1.52 -7.29 3.11
CA THR A 348 2.04 -6.83 1.83
C THR A 348 0.89 -6.62 0.86
N VAL A 349 0.74 -5.38 0.40
CA VAL A 349 -0.29 -4.96 -0.55
C VAL A 349 0.13 -5.39 -1.96
N PRO A 350 -0.76 -6.07 -2.71
CA PRO A 350 -0.39 -6.57 -4.02
C PRO A 350 -0.38 -5.44 -5.05
N ALA A 351 0.21 -5.70 -6.20
CA ALA A 351 0.30 -4.70 -7.25
C ALA A 351 -1.08 -4.36 -7.84
N MET A 352 -1.35 -3.06 -7.98
CA MET A 352 -2.57 -2.50 -8.54
C MET A 352 -2.36 -2.22 -10.05
N THR A 353 -1.91 -3.24 -10.79
CA THR A 353 -1.65 -3.13 -12.24
C THR A 353 -1.62 -4.50 -12.93
N TRP A 354 -2.16 -4.58 -14.15
CA TRP A 354 -2.11 -5.80 -14.97
C TRP A 354 -0.74 -6.12 -15.56
N LYS A 355 0.23 -5.21 -15.38
CA LYS A 355 1.55 -5.37 -15.99
C LYS A 355 2.33 -6.52 -15.38
N VAL A 356 2.19 -6.71 -14.08
CA VAL A 356 2.93 -7.71 -13.30
C VAL A 356 2.07 -8.88 -12.85
N ARG A 357 0.74 -8.72 -12.87
CA ARG A 357 -0.21 -9.70 -12.35
C ARG A 357 -1.51 -9.70 -13.16
N ASP A 358 -2.23 -10.82 -13.21
CA ASP A 358 -3.47 -10.91 -14.01
C ASP A 358 -4.70 -10.36 -13.28
N ASN A 359 -4.68 -10.30 -11.94
CA ASN A 359 -5.78 -9.84 -11.09
C ASN A 359 -5.33 -8.67 -10.18
N PRO A 360 -5.25 -7.42 -10.66
CA PRO A 360 -4.86 -6.29 -9.83
C PRO A 360 -5.77 -6.15 -8.61
N GLY A 361 -5.26 -5.47 -7.59
CA GLY A 361 -5.99 -5.40 -6.34
C GLY A 361 -5.36 -4.43 -5.35
N PHE A 362 -6.09 -4.22 -4.29
CA PHE A 362 -5.79 -3.27 -3.23
C PHE A 362 -6.27 -3.84 -1.90
N VAL A 363 -5.83 -3.20 -0.82
CA VAL A 363 -6.24 -3.56 0.54
C VAL A 363 -7.08 -2.44 1.12
N ILE A 364 -8.12 -2.78 1.87
CA ILE A 364 -8.80 -1.83 2.76
C ILE A 364 -8.55 -2.25 4.20
N ALA A 365 -8.03 -1.32 4.99
CA ALA A 365 -7.90 -1.45 6.42
C ALA A 365 -8.95 -0.57 7.11
N THR A 366 -9.72 -1.14 8.02
CA THR A 366 -10.67 -0.41 8.86
C THR A 366 -10.12 -0.37 10.28
N PHE A 367 -9.86 0.82 10.78
CA PHE A 367 -9.42 1.07 12.15
C PHE A 367 -10.62 1.51 12.97
N HIS A 368 -10.96 0.70 13.97
CA HIS A 368 -12.12 0.94 14.82
C HIS A 368 -11.77 1.87 15.99
N SER A 369 -12.64 2.83 16.26
CA SER A 369 -12.47 3.82 17.34
C SER A 369 -12.57 3.18 18.74
N ASP A 370 -13.26 2.04 18.87
CA ASP A 370 -13.61 1.39 20.14
C ASP A 370 -12.62 0.33 20.63
N ARG A 371 -11.34 0.45 20.25
CA ARG A 371 -10.25 -0.49 20.60
C ARG A 371 -10.44 -1.92 20.08
N ARG A 372 -11.38 -2.15 19.16
CA ARG A 372 -11.45 -3.41 18.41
C ARG A 372 -10.21 -3.58 17.51
N PRO A 373 -9.76 -4.83 17.27
CA PRO A 373 -8.68 -5.08 16.33
C PRO A 373 -9.09 -4.61 14.93
N TRP A 374 -8.15 -4.03 14.19
CA TRP A 374 -8.36 -3.59 12.81
C TRP A 374 -8.83 -4.73 11.91
N GLN A 375 -9.71 -4.41 10.96
CA GLN A 375 -10.20 -5.34 9.97
C GLN A 375 -9.52 -5.08 8.62
N ILE A 376 -9.09 -6.15 7.94
CA ILE A 376 -8.38 -6.06 6.66
C ILE A 376 -9.17 -6.80 5.59
N HIS A 377 -9.45 -6.12 4.49
CA HIS A 377 -10.10 -6.66 3.31
C HIS A 377 -9.12 -6.65 2.14
N LEU A 378 -8.93 -7.80 1.51
CA LEU A 378 -8.23 -7.90 0.22
C LEU A 378 -9.27 -7.80 -0.89
N CYS A 379 -9.16 -6.78 -1.75
CA CYS A 379 -10.05 -6.56 -2.88
C CYS A 379 -9.29 -6.83 -4.18
N LEU A 380 -9.78 -7.80 -4.95
CA LEU A 380 -9.21 -8.18 -6.24
C LEU A 380 -10.21 -7.90 -7.35
N GLU A 381 -9.69 -7.53 -8.52
CA GLU A 381 -10.46 -7.50 -9.74
C GLU A 381 -10.66 -8.92 -10.28
N VAL A 382 -11.89 -9.25 -10.68
CA VAL A 382 -12.33 -10.62 -11.05
C VAL A 382 -12.73 -10.69 -12.52
#